data_AF-A0A842NYQ4-F1
#
_entry.id   AF-A0A842NYQ4-F1
#
_cell.length_a   1.000
_cell.length_b   1.000
_cell.length_c   1.000
_cell.angle_alpha   90.00
_cell.angle_beta   90.00
_cell.angle_gamma   90.00
#
_symmetry.space_group_name_H-M   'P 1'
#
loop_
_entity.id
_entity.type
_entity.pdbx_description
1 polymer ?
#
loop_
_entity_poly.entity_id
_entity_poly.type
_entity_poly.pdbx_seq_one_letter_code
_entity_poly.pdbx_strand_id
1 'polypeptide(L)'
;AYASQYHPHYDGVFLEYLIKAGYQNDSRVKRCLEWMLSVQMNDGGWAHPMLAEGLSWDEMAELSSTHEPVIPFDRIKTSGNLVTGMTLRAFACHPEYRHSEEARRAGELLATRFFKANVYNTYKAADNWVRFQYPFWWNNLLMALDSLSLMGFTSEHAKVAEALEWFVEHQSEDGLWENSYKKKAKSIDTERAREGRQWISLAICRVFKRIYGR
;
A
#
# COMPACT_ATOMS: atom_id res chain seq x y z
N ALA A 1 -13.25 -14.53 11.75
CA ALA A 1 -12.05 -15.10 12.39
C ALA A 1 -10.98 -15.22 11.32
N TYR A 2 -9.90 -14.46 11.45
CA TYR A 2 -8.68 -14.54 10.64
C TYR A 2 -7.45 -14.68 11.58
N ALA A 3 -7.70 -15.20 12.79
CA ALA A 3 -6.85 -14.94 13.95
C ALA A 3 -5.66 -15.90 14.10
N SER A 4 -5.60 -16.99 13.32
CA SER A 4 -4.55 -17.99 13.41
C SER A 4 -3.43 -17.81 12.37
N GLN A 5 -3.52 -16.86 11.43
CA GLN A 5 -2.55 -16.70 10.33
C GLN A 5 -1.99 -15.28 10.26
N TYR A 6 -0.80 -15.12 9.65
CA TYR A 6 -0.14 -13.82 9.49
C TYR A 6 -0.77 -12.96 8.38
N HIS A 7 -1.01 -11.69 8.67
CA HIS A 7 -1.61 -10.73 7.75
C HIS A 7 -0.83 -9.40 7.72
N PRO A 8 0.44 -9.38 7.25
CA PRO A 8 1.35 -8.24 7.39
C PRO A 8 0.81 -6.93 6.79
N HIS A 9 -0.03 -7.02 5.76
CA HIS A 9 -0.69 -5.87 5.14
C HIS A 9 -1.70 -5.18 6.08
N TYR A 10 -2.46 -5.94 6.88
CA TYR A 10 -3.35 -5.36 7.88
C TYR A 10 -2.56 -4.81 9.05
N ASP A 11 -1.56 -5.57 9.51
CA ASP A 11 -0.65 -5.12 10.58
C ASP A 11 -0.01 -3.77 10.20
N GLY A 12 0.44 -3.61 8.95
CA GLY A 12 1.04 -2.37 8.46
C GLY A 12 0.07 -1.17 8.48
N VAL A 13 -1.18 -1.37 8.07
CA VAL A 13 -2.20 -0.30 8.11
C VAL A 13 -2.57 0.04 9.56
N PHE A 14 -2.66 -0.93 10.47
CA PHE A 14 -2.90 -0.66 11.88
C PHE A 14 -1.73 0.10 12.53
N LEU A 15 -0.48 -0.31 12.24
CA LEU A 15 0.70 0.39 12.74
C LEU A 15 0.77 1.82 12.22
N GLU A 16 0.43 2.07 10.96
CA GLU A 16 0.34 3.43 10.42
C GLU A 16 -0.61 4.29 11.26
N TYR A 17 -1.80 3.78 11.60
CA TYR A 17 -2.75 4.53 12.43
C TYR A 17 -2.23 4.76 13.85
N LEU A 18 -1.58 3.77 14.46
CA LEU A 18 -0.95 3.93 15.78
C LEU A 18 0.16 5.00 15.75
N ILE A 19 1.02 4.97 14.75
CA ILE A 19 2.09 5.95 14.54
C ILE A 19 1.50 7.35 14.34
N LYS A 20 0.49 7.49 13.46
CA LYS A 20 -0.19 8.77 13.24
C LYS A 20 -0.94 9.28 14.48
N ALA A 21 -1.35 8.39 15.38
CA ALA A 21 -1.96 8.72 16.66
C ALA A 21 -0.95 9.08 17.77
N GLY A 22 0.37 9.07 17.48
CA GLY A 22 1.40 9.49 18.43
C GLY A 22 2.11 8.34 19.17
N TYR A 23 1.87 7.08 18.78
CA TYR A 23 2.48 5.90 19.41
C TYR A 23 3.78 5.44 18.75
N GLN A 24 4.44 6.26 17.94
CA GLN A 24 5.69 5.90 17.25
C GLN A 24 6.81 5.42 18.19
N ASN A 25 6.84 5.92 19.43
CA ASN A 25 7.84 5.55 20.42
C ASN A 25 7.42 4.37 21.31
N ASP A 26 6.22 3.81 21.14
CA ASP A 26 5.77 2.66 21.91
C ASP A 26 6.60 1.42 21.55
N SER A 27 7.12 0.73 22.58
CA SER A 27 7.94 -0.46 22.38
C SER A 27 7.23 -1.56 21.57
N ARG A 28 5.90 -1.65 21.64
CA ARG A 28 5.11 -2.62 20.86
C ARG A 28 5.12 -2.27 19.38
N VAL A 29 4.98 -1.00 19.04
CA VAL A 29 5.04 -0.52 17.65
C VAL A 29 6.42 -0.82 17.06
N LYS A 30 7.50 -0.50 17.80
CA LYS A 30 8.87 -0.81 17.37
C LYS A 30 9.09 -2.31 17.16
N ARG A 31 8.66 -3.16 18.10
CA ARG A 31 8.74 -4.63 17.94
C ARG A 31 7.98 -5.14 16.72
N CYS A 32 6.81 -4.58 16.42
CA CYS A 32 6.06 -4.96 15.22
C CYS A 32 6.78 -4.55 13.93
N LEU A 33 7.38 -3.36 13.88
CA LEU A 33 8.19 -2.92 12.74
C LEU A 33 9.44 -3.79 12.57
N GLU A 34 10.15 -4.12 13.65
CA GLU A 34 11.30 -5.03 13.64
C GLU A 34 10.92 -6.43 13.15
N TRP A 35 9.78 -6.97 13.61
CA TRP A 35 9.25 -8.23 13.12
C TRP A 35 8.94 -8.16 11.61
N MET A 36 8.31 -7.08 11.13
CA MET A 36 8.06 -6.88 9.70
C MET A 36 9.35 -6.87 8.90
N LEU A 37 10.43 -6.22 9.38
CA LEU A 37 11.74 -6.27 8.72
C LEU A 37 12.31 -7.69 8.70
N SER A 38 12.14 -8.46 9.78
CA SER A 38 12.64 -9.84 9.86
C SER A 38 11.98 -10.79 8.84
N VAL A 39 10.74 -10.49 8.43
CA VAL A 39 9.97 -11.28 7.44
C VAL A 39 9.95 -10.63 6.05
N GLN A 40 10.75 -9.60 5.80
CA GLN A 40 10.88 -9.00 4.47
C GLN A 40 11.44 -10.03 3.47
N MET A 41 10.82 -10.08 2.30
CA MET A 41 11.17 -11.02 1.22
C MET A 41 12.52 -10.64 0.59
N ASN A 42 13.18 -11.59 -0.07
CA ASN A 42 14.48 -11.39 -0.71
C ASN A 42 14.44 -10.40 -1.87
N ASP A 43 13.28 -10.08 -2.43
CA ASP A 43 13.12 -9.03 -3.45
C ASP A 43 12.99 -7.61 -2.84
N GLY A 44 12.85 -7.51 -1.51
CA GLY A 44 12.69 -6.26 -0.76
C GLY A 44 11.24 -5.89 -0.43
N GLY A 45 10.24 -6.68 -0.85
CA GLY A 45 8.84 -6.42 -0.51
C GLY A 45 8.32 -7.31 0.63
N TRP A 46 7.00 -7.33 0.78
CA TRP A 46 6.29 -8.21 1.71
C TRP A 46 5.26 -9.08 0.98
N ALA A 47 5.04 -10.26 1.53
CA ALA A 47 4.10 -11.25 1.02
C ALA A 47 3.08 -11.62 2.09
N HIS A 48 1.90 -12.04 1.65
CA HIS A 48 1.02 -12.82 2.50
C HIS A 48 1.46 -14.28 2.37
N PRO A 49 1.83 -15.01 3.45
CA PRO A 49 2.39 -16.36 3.36
C PRO A 49 1.51 -17.32 2.55
N MET A 50 0.22 -17.41 2.88
CA MET A 50 -0.74 -18.25 2.14
C MET A 50 -0.86 -17.90 0.64
N LEU A 51 -0.88 -16.60 0.29
CA LEU A 51 -0.92 -16.20 -1.14
C LEU A 51 0.40 -16.50 -1.87
N ALA A 52 1.53 -16.42 -1.19
CA ALA A 52 2.84 -16.76 -1.75
C ALA A 52 2.99 -18.27 -1.98
N GLU A 53 2.33 -19.08 -1.16
CA GLU A 53 2.19 -20.53 -1.39
C GLU A 53 1.16 -20.88 -2.45
N GLY A 54 0.39 -19.91 -2.96
CA GLY A 54 -0.55 -20.12 -4.05
C GLY A 54 -1.88 -20.71 -3.63
N LEU A 55 -2.22 -20.66 -2.33
CA LEU A 55 -3.48 -21.17 -1.80
C LEU A 55 -4.67 -20.42 -2.41
N SER A 56 -5.73 -21.17 -2.67
CA SER A 56 -7.04 -20.68 -3.04
C SER A 56 -7.73 -19.96 -1.88
N TRP A 57 -8.81 -19.24 -2.20
CA TRP A 57 -9.63 -18.58 -1.19
C TRP A 57 -10.23 -19.56 -0.18
N ASP A 58 -10.66 -20.73 -0.65
CA ASP A 58 -11.29 -21.73 0.21
C ASP A 58 -10.27 -22.35 1.18
N GLU A 59 -9.08 -22.69 0.70
CA GLU A 59 -7.98 -23.17 1.55
C GLU A 59 -7.57 -22.13 2.60
N MET A 60 -7.46 -20.85 2.20
CA MET A 60 -7.15 -19.77 3.14
C MET A 60 -8.25 -19.59 4.19
N ALA A 61 -9.52 -19.68 3.80
CA ALA A 61 -10.66 -19.52 4.70
C ALA A 61 -10.73 -20.68 5.71
N GLU A 62 -10.46 -21.91 5.26
CA GLU A 62 -10.38 -23.09 6.11
C GLU A 62 -9.26 -22.94 7.15
N LEU A 63 -8.02 -22.69 6.70
CA LEU A 63 -6.86 -22.51 7.59
C LEU A 63 -7.01 -21.36 8.58
N SER A 64 -7.71 -20.29 8.18
CA SER A 64 -7.98 -19.13 9.05
C SER A 64 -9.06 -19.38 10.11
N SER A 65 -9.86 -20.43 9.91
CA SER A 65 -10.98 -20.82 10.79
C SER A 65 -10.62 -21.99 11.71
N THR A 66 -9.53 -22.68 11.40
CA THR A 66 -8.98 -23.77 12.21
C THR A 66 -7.80 -23.27 13.06
N HIS A 67 -7.47 -24.00 14.13
CA HIS A 67 -6.26 -23.76 14.94
C HIS A 67 -5.02 -24.40 14.29
N GLU A 68 -4.99 -24.46 12.95
CA GLU A 68 -3.87 -25.01 12.20
C GLU A 68 -2.62 -24.15 12.39
N PRO A 69 -1.41 -24.74 12.27
CA PRO A 69 -0.17 -24.00 12.35
C PRO A 69 -0.11 -22.83 11.35
N VAL A 70 0.62 -21.78 11.75
CA VAL A 70 0.88 -20.65 10.85
C VAL A 70 1.67 -21.11 9.62
N ILE A 71 1.29 -20.66 8.44
CA ILE A 71 2.12 -20.82 7.25
C ILE A 71 3.34 -19.88 7.38
N PRO A 72 4.59 -20.42 7.38
CA PRO A 72 5.78 -19.61 7.55
C PRO A 72 6.07 -18.75 6.31
N PHE A 73 6.87 -17.71 6.48
CA PHE A 73 7.34 -16.89 5.36
C PHE A 73 8.47 -17.59 4.59
N ASP A 74 8.22 -17.97 3.34
CA ASP A 74 9.29 -18.34 2.40
C ASP A 74 9.80 -17.07 1.69
N ARG A 75 10.91 -16.52 2.19
CA ARG A 75 11.50 -15.26 1.72
C ARG A 75 12.00 -15.30 0.27
N ILE A 76 12.11 -16.48 -0.35
CA ILE A 76 12.53 -16.62 -1.76
C ILE A 76 11.35 -16.32 -2.71
N LYS A 77 10.11 -16.48 -2.24
CA LYS A 77 8.90 -16.18 -3.02
C LYS A 77 8.83 -14.69 -3.37
N THR A 78 8.08 -14.39 -4.42
CA THR A 78 7.86 -13.01 -4.86
C THR A 78 6.87 -12.29 -3.95
N SER A 79 7.20 -11.06 -3.58
CA SER A 79 6.30 -10.16 -2.84
C SER A 79 5.13 -9.65 -3.71
N GLY A 80 4.03 -9.30 -3.06
CA GLY A 80 2.84 -8.76 -3.74
C GLY A 80 2.77 -7.25 -3.62
N ASN A 81 2.46 -6.51 -4.69
CA ASN A 81 2.41 -5.04 -4.64
C ASN A 81 1.33 -4.51 -3.67
N LEU A 82 0.23 -5.25 -3.50
CA LEU A 82 -0.80 -4.91 -2.51
C LEU A 82 -0.23 -4.98 -1.08
N VAL A 83 0.41 -6.10 -0.76
CA VAL A 83 0.95 -6.37 0.58
C VAL A 83 2.13 -5.45 0.88
N THR A 84 3.06 -5.31 -0.05
CA THR A 84 4.20 -4.39 0.06
C THR A 84 3.72 -2.96 0.29
N GLY A 85 2.79 -2.45 -0.53
CA GLY A 85 2.33 -1.07 -0.40
C GLY A 85 1.57 -0.80 0.91
N MET A 86 0.73 -1.73 1.36
CA MET A 86 0.02 -1.58 2.64
C MET A 86 0.97 -1.68 3.85
N THR A 87 1.97 -2.57 3.79
CA THR A 87 2.98 -2.73 4.86
C THR A 87 3.88 -1.50 4.95
N LEU A 88 4.31 -0.97 3.79
CA LEU A 88 5.23 0.18 3.68
C LEU A 88 4.68 1.45 4.33
N ARG A 89 3.36 1.61 4.43
CA ARG A 89 2.71 2.79 5.03
C ARG A 89 3.15 3.04 6.48
N ALA A 90 3.32 1.98 7.28
CA ALA A 90 3.81 2.09 8.65
C ALA A 90 5.22 2.67 8.69
N PHE A 91 6.12 2.12 7.87
CA PHE A 91 7.49 2.59 7.74
C PHE A 91 7.54 4.04 7.26
N ALA A 92 6.79 4.37 6.21
CA ALA A 92 6.77 5.69 5.59
C ALA A 92 6.36 6.81 6.56
N CYS A 93 5.41 6.55 7.47
CA CYS A 93 4.95 7.55 8.44
C CYS A 93 5.76 7.59 9.74
N HIS A 94 6.61 6.58 10.01
CA HIS A 94 7.47 6.58 11.18
C HIS A 94 8.67 7.54 10.99
N PRO A 95 8.99 8.42 11.95
CA PRO A 95 10.07 9.40 11.80
C PRO A 95 11.46 8.79 11.57
N GLU A 96 11.79 7.71 12.29
CA GLU A 96 13.07 6.98 12.15
C GLU A 96 13.04 5.95 10.98
N TYR A 97 12.13 4.97 11.03
CA TYR A 97 12.11 3.85 10.08
C TYR A 97 11.86 4.23 8.60
N ARG A 98 11.27 5.40 8.30
CA ARG A 98 11.12 5.86 6.91
C ARG A 98 12.44 6.07 6.18
N HIS A 99 13.54 6.16 6.92
CA HIS A 99 14.90 6.35 6.41
C HIS A 99 15.71 5.05 6.37
N SER A 100 15.14 3.90 6.73
CA SER A 100 15.86 2.63 6.69
C SER A 100 16.10 2.16 5.25
N GLU A 101 17.21 1.46 5.02
CA GLU A 101 17.55 0.91 3.71
C GLU A 101 16.52 -0.14 3.26
N GLU A 102 15.99 -0.93 4.19
CA GLU A 102 14.96 -1.93 3.94
C GLU A 102 13.65 -1.29 3.49
N ALA A 103 13.23 -0.20 4.13
CA ALA A 103 12.06 0.56 3.73
C ALA A 103 12.29 1.20 2.35
N ARG A 104 13.43 1.86 2.15
CA ARG A 104 13.81 2.46 0.86
C ARG A 104 13.76 1.43 -0.26
N ARG A 105 14.36 0.26 -0.06
CA ARG A 105 14.33 -0.86 -1.01
C ARG A 105 12.92 -1.32 -1.36
N ALA A 106 12.03 -1.42 -0.37
CA ALA A 106 10.63 -1.75 -0.61
C ALA A 106 9.91 -0.65 -1.43
N GLY A 107 10.23 0.61 -1.17
CA GLY A 107 9.73 1.75 -1.94
C GLY A 107 10.17 1.72 -3.41
N GLU A 108 11.47 1.47 -3.65
CA GLU A 108 12.03 1.28 -4.99
C GLU A 108 11.31 0.14 -5.73
N LEU A 109 11.19 -1.03 -5.09
CA LEU A 109 10.47 -2.17 -5.65
C LEU A 109 9.02 -1.81 -5.99
N LEU A 110 8.30 -1.16 -5.06
CA LEU A 110 6.89 -0.81 -5.25
C LEU A 110 6.71 0.16 -6.44
N ALA A 111 7.59 1.14 -6.60
CA ALA A 111 7.56 2.07 -7.72
C ALA A 111 7.69 1.34 -9.08
N THR A 112 8.52 0.29 -9.17
CA THR A 112 8.62 -0.52 -10.39
C THR A 112 7.34 -1.29 -10.76
N ARG A 113 6.37 -1.40 -9.83
CA ARG A 113 5.12 -2.14 -9.99
C ARG A 113 3.94 -1.27 -10.40
N PHE A 114 4.10 0.05 -10.48
CA PHE A 114 3.04 0.95 -10.94
C PHE A 114 2.47 0.49 -12.29
N PHE A 115 1.14 0.49 -12.36
CA PHE A 115 0.35 0.04 -13.52
C PHE A 115 0.58 -1.42 -13.96
N LYS A 116 1.28 -2.24 -13.17
CA LYS A 116 1.45 -3.68 -13.45
C LYS A 116 0.43 -4.50 -12.68
N ALA A 117 0.09 -5.67 -13.23
CA ALA A 117 -0.74 -6.66 -12.56
C ALA A 117 -0.09 -7.14 -11.25
N ASN A 118 -0.93 -7.49 -10.26
CA ASN A 118 -0.43 -8.11 -9.03
C ASN A 118 0.16 -9.49 -9.34
N VAL A 119 1.10 -9.94 -8.52
CA VAL A 119 1.70 -11.27 -8.65
C VAL A 119 0.68 -12.34 -8.28
N TYR A 120 -0.08 -12.11 -7.21
CA TYR A 120 -1.11 -13.04 -6.74
C TYR A 120 -2.42 -12.93 -7.54
N ASN A 121 -3.19 -14.02 -7.57
CA ASN A 121 -4.50 -14.08 -8.25
C ASN A 121 -5.54 -13.15 -7.58
N THR A 122 -5.36 -12.87 -6.29
CA THR A 122 -6.14 -11.87 -5.56
C THR A 122 -5.75 -10.46 -5.99
N TYR A 123 -6.72 -9.61 -6.33
CA TYR A 123 -6.46 -8.25 -6.82
C TYR A 123 -5.51 -8.20 -8.03
N LYS A 124 -5.55 -9.22 -8.92
CA LYS A 124 -4.65 -9.39 -10.07
C LYS A 124 -4.60 -8.20 -11.03
N ALA A 125 -5.75 -7.60 -11.33
CA ALA A 125 -5.88 -6.66 -12.43
C ALA A 125 -5.05 -5.37 -12.24
N ALA A 126 -4.32 -4.96 -13.28
CA ALA A 126 -3.47 -3.77 -13.28
C ALA A 126 -4.25 -2.47 -13.02
N ASP A 127 -5.51 -2.41 -13.47
CA ASP A 127 -6.38 -1.26 -13.25
C ASP A 127 -6.80 -1.06 -11.79
N ASN A 128 -6.41 -1.95 -10.87
CA ASN A 128 -6.53 -1.70 -9.43
C ASN A 128 -5.65 -0.53 -8.95
N TRP A 129 -4.58 -0.18 -9.68
CA TRP A 129 -3.74 0.99 -9.37
C TRP A 129 -4.51 2.31 -9.46
N VAL A 130 -5.53 2.38 -10.32
CA VAL A 130 -6.34 3.60 -10.55
C VAL A 130 -7.73 3.50 -9.91
N ARG A 131 -7.88 2.62 -8.92
CA ARG A 131 -9.05 2.54 -8.05
C ARG A 131 -8.73 3.23 -6.73
N PHE A 132 -9.16 4.47 -6.60
CA PHE A 132 -9.00 5.26 -5.40
C PHE A 132 -10.19 5.03 -4.47
N GLN A 133 -9.93 4.97 -3.17
CA GLN A 133 -11.00 4.73 -2.20
C GLN A 133 -10.70 5.51 -0.93
N TYR A 134 -11.73 6.17 -0.43
CA TYR A 134 -11.76 6.71 0.92
C TYR A 134 -12.78 5.93 1.78
N PRO A 135 -12.43 5.52 3.02
CA PRO A 135 -11.11 5.62 3.65
C PRO A 135 -10.01 4.84 2.90
N PHE A 136 -8.76 5.30 3.05
CA PHE A 136 -7.61 4.77 2.34
C PHE A 136 -7.15 3.42 2.88
N TRP A 137 -7.81 2.35 2.45
CA TRP A 137 -7.48 1.00 2.92
C TRP A 137 -6.49 0.28 2.00
N TRP A 138 -6.87 0.08 0.75
CA TRP A 138 -6.07 -0.69 -0.21
C TRP A 138 -4.90 0.10 -0.78
N ASN A 139 -3.83 -0.60 -1.15
CA ASN A 139 -2.78 0.00 -1.95
C ASN A 139 -3.25 0.26 -3.39
N ASN A 140 -2.96 1.46 -3.88
CA ASN A 140 -3.21 1.96 -5.23
C ASN A 140 -2.14 3.02 -5.56
N LEU A 141 -2.25 3.70 -6.70
CA LEU A 141 -1.22 4.63 -7.15
C LEU A 141 -1.02 5.78 -6.15
N LEU A 142 -2.13 6.32 -5.62
CA LEU A 142 -2.12 7.40 -4.65
C LEU A 142 -1.48 6.97 -3.32
N MET A 143 -1.82 5.81 -2.79
CA MET A 143 -1.28 5.32 -1.51
C MET A 143 0.18 4.92 -1.57
N ALA A 144 0.61 4.36 -2.70
CA ALA A 144 2.02 4.14 -2.93
C ALA A 144 2.77 5.48 -3.03
N LEU A 145 2.30 6.44 -3.83
CA LEU A 145 2.93 7.76 -3.94
C LEU A 145 2.93 8.55 -2.62
N ASP A 146 1.87 8.43 -1.81
CA ASP A 146 1.82 9.02 -0.48
C ASP A 146 2.97 8.51 0.40
N SER A 147 3.19 7.20 0.41
CA SER A 147 4.29 6.57 1.14
C SER A 147 5.65 6.99 0.60
N LEU A 148 5.86 6.91 -0.72
CA LEU A 148 7.13 7.28 -1.36
C LEU A 148 7.50 8.74 -1.12
N SER A 149 6.53 9.65 -1.17
CA SER A 149 6.78 11.08 -0.92
C SER A 149 7.05 11.41 0.56
N LEU A 150 6.58 10.60 1.53
CA LEU A 150 7.00 10.70 2.94
C LEU A 150 8.47 10.24 3.12
N MET A 151 8.88 9.25 2.32
CA MET A 151 10.22 8.65 2.37
C MET A 151 11.27 9.42 1.56
N GLY A 152 10.89 10.54 0.93
CA GLY A 152 11.82 11.43 0.25
C GLY A 152 12.06 11.12 -1.23
N PHE A 153 11.26 10.25 -1.85
CA PHE A 153 11.27 10.10 -3.30
C PHE A 153 10.77 11.39 -3.96
N THR A 154 11.45 11.81 -5.03
CA THR A 154 11.20 13.07 -5.75
C THR A 154 10.74 12.82 -7.18
N SER A 155 10.41 13.88 -7.91
CA SER A 155 10.13 13.85 -9.35
C SER A 155 11.35 13.47 -10.21
N GLU A 156 12.56 13.39 -9.65
CA GLU A 156 13.73 12.87 -10.37
C GLU A 156 13.68 11.36 -10.53
N HIS A 157 12.92 10.66 -9.67
CA HIS A 157 12.72 9.23 -9.81
C HIS A 157 11.70 8.94 -10.94
N ALA A 158 12.15 8.32 -12.03
CA ALA A 158 11.37 8.16 -13.26
C ALA A 158 9.95 7.59 -13.05
N LYS A 159 9.78 6.58 -12.19
CA LYS A 159 8.45 6.00 -11.91
C LYS A 159 7.55 6.91 -11.06
N VAL A 160 8.14 7.78 -10.24
CA VAL A 160 7.38 8.77 -9.47
C VAL A 160 6.94 9.89 -10.40
N ALA A 161 7.82 10.36 -11.29
CA ALA A 161 7.48 11.33 -12.34
C ALA A 161 6.32 10.84 -13.21
N GLU A 162 6.39 9.61 -13.72
CA GLU A 162 5.33 8.99 -14.54
C GLU A 162 3.98 8.95 -13.80
N ALA A 163 3.99 8.62 -12.51
CA ALA A 163 2.78 8.58 -11.70
C ALA A 163 2.23 9.97 -11.38
N LEU A 164 3.08 10.99 -11.22
CA LEU A 164 2.67 12.38 -11.04
C LEU A 164 2.06 12.95 -12.33
N GLU A 165 2.70 12.70 -13.47
CA GLU A 165 2.18 13.10 -14.79
C GLU A 165 0.80 12.49 -15.03
N TRP A 166 0.63 11.21 -14.70
CA TRP A 166 -0.68 10.56 -14.77
C TRP A 166 -1.75 11.32 -13.97
N PHE A 167 -1.45 11.78 -12.76
CA PHE A 167 -2.40 12.60 -12.01
C PHE A 167 -2.68 13.95 -12.67
N VAL A 168 -1.68 14.63 -13.22
CA VAL A 168 -1.88 15.89 -13.95
C VAL A 168 -2.83 15.69 -15.15
N GLU A 169 -2.61 14.65 -15.93
CA GLU A 169 -3.43 14.33 -17.11
C GLU A 169 -4.87 13.94 -16.77
N HIS A 170 -5.13 13.49 -15.53
CA HIS A 170 -6.44 12.97 -15.11
C HIS A 170 -7.19 13.90 -14.15
N GLN A 171 -6.72 15.14 -13.97
CA GLN A 171 -7.46 16.15 -13.22
C GLN A 171 -8.70 16.58 -13.99
N SER A 172 -9.87 16.55 -13.34
CA SER A 172 -11.13 17.01 -13.91
C SER A 172 -11.18 18.54 -13.99
N GLU A 173 -12.10 19.09 -14.79
CA GLU A 173 -12.29 20.54 -14.97
C GLU A 173 -12.60 21.28 -13.65
N ASP A 174 -13.22 20.60 -12.69
CA ASP A 174 -13.50 21.11 -11.35
C ASP A 174 -12.26 21.12 -10.42
N GLY A 175 -11.11 20.69 -10.93
CA GLY A 175 -9.85 20.58 -10.21
C GLY A 175 -9.72 19.35 -9.31
N LEU A 176 -10.72 18.45 -9.29
CA LEU A 176 -10.73 17.23 -8.49
C LEU A 176 -10.34 16.00 -9.32
N TRP A 177 -10.19 14.86 -8.63
CA TRP A 177 -9.98 13.55 -9.24
C TRP A 177 -11.13 12.60 -8.94
N GLU A 178 -11.41 11.69 -9.87
CA GLU A 178 -12.42 10.67 -9.70
C GLU A 178 -12.01 9.60 -8.71
N ASN A 179 -13.01 8.96 -8.08
CA ASN A 179 -12.76 7.83 -7.20
C ASN A 179 -12.15 6.63 -7.96
N SER A 180 -12.35 6.50 -9.26
CA SER A 180 -11.82 5.36 -9.99
C SER A 180 -11.79 5.61 -11.49
N TYR A 181 -10.72 5.19 -12.14
CA TYR A 181 -10.53 5.23 -13.59
C TYR A 181 -10.48 3.83 -14.23
N LYS A 182 -10.97 2.79 -13.51
CA LYS A 182 -11.13 1.46 -14.10
C LYS A 182 -12.08 1.51 -15.30
N LYS A 183 -11.75 0.79 -16.39
CA LYS A 183 -12.55 0.76 -17.64
C LYS A 183 -14.04 0.41 -17.47
N LYS A 184 -14.39 -0.32 -16.40
CA LYS A 184 -15.77 -0.74 -16.08
C LYS A 184 -16.29 -0.13 -14.77
N ALA A 185 -15.66 0.95 -14.29
CA ALA A 185 -16.17 1.67 -13.13
C ALA A 185 -17.52 2.31 -13.49
N LYS A 186 -18.55 2.05 -12.69
CA LYS A 186 -19.79 2.80 -12.78
C LYS A 186 -19.55 4.16 -12.12
N SER A 187 -19.97 5.23 -12.79
CA SER A 187 -20.13 6.50 -12.10
C SER A 187 -21.22 6.33 -11.04
N ILE A 188 -20.88 6.63 -9.79
CA ILE A 188 -21.80 6.56 -8.66
C ILE A 188 -21.85 7.96 -8.08
N ASP A 189 -22.96 8.66 -8.29
CA ASP A 189 -23.17 9.99 -7.72
C ASP A 189 -23.95 9.88 -6.40
N THR A 190 -23.21 9.58 -5.34
CA THR A 190 -23.73 9.57 -3.97
C THR A 190 -22.95 10.57 -3.13
N GLU A 191 -23.52 11.02 -2.01
CA GLU A 191 -22.83 11.90 -1.06
C GLU A 191 -21.45 11.34 -0.67
N ARG A 192 -21.41 10.05 -0.28
CA ARG A 192 -20.16 9.35 0.02
C ARG A 192 -19.15 9.35 -1.14
N ALA A 193 -19.62 9.25 -2.38
CA ALA A 193 -18.73 9.29 -3.54
C ALA A 193 -18.17 10.71 -3.76
N ARG A 194 -18.98 11.75 -3.56
CA ARG A 194 -18.54 13.15 -3.63
C ARG A 194 -17.54 13.50 -2.52
N GLU A 195 -17.79 13.06 -1.29
CA GLU A 195 -16.81 13.16 -0.19
C GLU A 195 -15.52 12.41 -0.52
N GLY A 196 -15.63 11.21 -1.10
CA GLY A 196 -14.48 10.43 -1.54
C GLY A 196 -13.59 11.21 -2.51
N ARG A 197 -14.17 11.86 -3.53
CA ARG A 197 -13.43 12.71 -4.50
C ARG A 197 -12.65 13.82 -3.78
N GLN A 198 -13.26 14.46 -2.77
CA GLN A 198 -12.60 15.52 -2.01
C GLN A 198 -11.39 15.00 -1.21
N TRP A 199 -11.55 13.90 -0.47
CA TRP A 199 -10.45 13.32 0.31
C TRP A 199 -9.31 12.80 -0.56
N ILE A 200 -9.64 12.16 -1.68
CA ILE A 200 -8.66 11.69 -2.67
C ILE A 200 -7.89 12.88 -3.24
N SER A 201 -8.60 13.93 -3.68
CA SER A 201 -7.97 15.13 -4.25
C SER A 201 -7.07 15.83 -3.23
N LEU A 202 -7.49 15.94 -1.97
CA LEU A 202 -6.65 16.48 -0.89
C LEU A 202 -5.38 15.65 -0.69
N ALA A 203 -5.46 14.33 -0.71
CA ALA A 203 -4.31 13.46 -0.60
C ALA A 203 -3.35 13.61 -1.80
N ILE A 204 -3.87 13.73 -3.02
CA ILE A 204 -3.08 14.04 -4.23
C ILE A 204 -2.36 15.37 -4.03
N CYS A 205 -3.06 16.44 -3.67
CA CYS A 205 -2.45 17.75 -3.42
C CYS A 205 -1.35 17.71 -2.34
N ARG A 206 -1.51 16.88 -1.29
CA ARG A 206 -0.48 16.68 -0.26
C ARG A 206 0.75 15.96 -0.78
N VAL A 207 0.60 15.02 -1.71
CA VAL A 207 1.73 14.38 -2.42
C VAL A 207 2.47 15.44 -3.23
N PHE A 208 1.76 16.17 -4.09
CA PHE A 208 2.35 17.22 -4.93
C PHE A 208 3.07 18.28 -4.10
N LYS A 209 2.45 18.76 -3.01
CA LYS A 209 3.07 19.73 -2.09
C LYS A 209 4.36 19.19 -1.47
N ARG A 210 4.43 17.91 -1.10
CA ARG A 210 5.65 17.33 -0.52
C ARG A 210 6.76 17.12 -1.52
N ILE A 211 6.44 16.93 -2.79
CA ILE A 211 7.43 16.69 -3.85
C ILE A 211 7.93 18.02 -4.46
N TYR A 212 7.01 18.92 -4.80
CA TYR A 212 7.32 20.19 -5.51
C TYR A 212 7.39 21.42 -4.60
N GLY A 213 6.80 21.36 -3.41
CA GLY A 213 6.78 22.50 -2.47
C GLY A 213 7.97 22.56 -1.53
N ARG A 214 9.06 21.85 -1.84
CA ARG A 214 10.32 21.88 -1.09
C ARG A 214 11.27 22.89 -1.68
#